data_AF-A0A174C8M2-F1
#
_entry.id   AF-A0A174C8M2-F1
#
_cell.length_a   1.000
_cell.length_b   1.000
_cell.length_c   1.000
_cell.angle_alpha   90.00
_cell.angle_beta   90.00
_cell.angle_gamma   90.00
#
_symmetry.space_group_name_H-M   'P 1'
#
loop_
_entity.id
_entity.type
_entity.pdbx_description
1 polymer ?
#
loop_
_entity_poly.entity_id
_entity_poly.type
_entity_poly.pdbx_seq_one_letter_code
_entity_poly.pdbx_strand_id
1 'polypeptide(L)'
;MSLQEIIQSGANVSITVGANDLIQFANHLIRSTKEELESSIAAKQNESYLTPDEVAGIFHVDRSTLWRWAKTGYLIPAEVGGKRFYKKSEIDAILNK
;
A
#
# COMPACT_ATOMS: atom_id res chain seq x y z
N MET A 1 19.07 21.58 24.07
CA MET A 1 17.62 21.29 23.97
C MET A 1 17.27 21.12 22.51
N SER A 2 16.80 19.96 22.15
CA SER A 2 16.36 19.65 20.79
C SER A 2 14.87 19.99 20.61
N LEU A 3 14.43 20.34 19.40
CA LEU A 3 13.01 20.60 19.09
C LEU A 3 12.12 19.39 19.47
N GLN A 4 12.69 18.19 19.42
CA GLN A 4 12.05 16.91 19.75
C GLN A 4 11.68 16.82 21.24
N GLU A 5 12.53 17.32 22.14
CA GLU A 5 12.26 17.37 23.58
C GLU A 5 11.10 18.31 23.91
N ILE A 6 10.99 19.43 23.20
CA ILE A 6 9.89 20.40 23.39
C ILE A 6 8.56 19.80 22.94
N ILE A 7 8.53 19.13 21.78
CA ILE A 7 7.33 18.46 21.27
C ILE A 7 6.86 17.36 22.24
N GLN A 8 7.79 16.59 22.83
CA GLN A 8 7.46 15.52 23.79
C GLN A 8 7.02 16.05 25.16
N SER A 9 7.46 17.25 25.55
CA SER A 9 7.10 17.85 26.85
C SER A 9 5.63 18.29 26.94
N GLY A 10 4.91 18.37 25.82
CA GLY A 10 3.52 18.83 25.78
C GLY A 10 3.35 20.30 26.17
N ALA A 11 4.45 21.06 26.29
CA ALA A 11 4.42 22.47 26.62
C ALA A 11 3.88 23.28 25.43
N ASN A 12 2.95 24.19 25.73
CA ASN A 12 2.49 25.15 24.73
C ASN A 12 3.58 26.19 24.48
N VAL A 13 4.16 26.17 23.29
CA VAL A 13 5.23 27.09 22.89
C VAL A 13 4.77 27.95 21.72
N SER A 14 4.98 29.26 21.83
CA SER A 14 4.81 30.20 20.73
C SER A 14 6.15 30.42 20.04
N ILE A 15 6.22 30.12 18.75
CA ILE A 15 7.43 30.27 17.94
C ILE A 15 7.18 31.38 16.91
N THR A 16 8.03 32.40 16.91
CA THR A 16 8.02 33.43 15.87
C THR A 16 8.84 32.94 14.69
N VAL A 17 8.19 32.79 13.53
CA VAL A 17 8.83 32.33 12.28
C VAL A 17 8.69 33.38 11.18
N GLY A 18 9.67 33.43 10.28
CA GLY A 18 9.59 34.27 9.09
C GLY A 18 8.59 33.73 8.07
N ALA A 19 7.96 34.62 7.30
CA ALA A 19 7.02 34.23 6.25
C ALA A 19 7.66 33.31 5.20
N ASN A 20 8.94 33.53 4.88
CA ASN A 20 9.70 32.67 3.96
C ASN A 20 9.84 31.24 4.49
N ASP A 21 10.14 31.09 5.78
CA ASP A 21 10.31 29.77 6.41
C ASP A 21 8.99 29.00 6.43
N LEU A 22 7.87 29.70 6.63
CA LEU A 22 6.53 29.11 6.56
C LEU A 22 6.23 28.56 5.15
N ILE A 23 6.61 29.30 4.11
CA ILE A 23 6.44 28.87 2.71
C ILE A 23 7.33 27.67 2.40
N GLN A 24 8.59 27.69 2.86
CA GLN A 24 9.49 26.54 2.67
C GLN A 24 8.98 25.29 3.38
N PHE A 25 8.47 25.44 4.60
CA PHE A 25 7.86 24.35 5.34
C PHE A 25 6.61 23.79 4.63
N ALA A 26 5.72 24.66 4.15
CA ALA A 26 4.55 24.24 3.37
C ALA A 26 4.94 23.47 2.10
N ASN A 27 5.93 23.97 1.35
CA ASN A 27 6.44 23.29 0.15
C ASN A 27 7.11 21.95 0.50
N HIS A 28 7.81 21.87 1.63
CA HIS A 28 8.40 20.63 2.11
C HIS A 28 7.33 19.58 2.41
N LEU A 29 6.28 19.96 3.14
CA LEU A 29 5.14 19.08 3.44
C LEU A 29 4.42 18.59 2.18
N ILE A 30 4.18 19.48 1.22
CA ILE A 30 3.52 19.12 -0.04
C ILE A 30 4.39 18.12 -0.82
N ARG A 31 5.70 18.37 -0.90
CA ARG A 31 6.64 17.48 -1.61
C ARG A 31 6.71 16.11 -0.95
N SER A 32 6.92 16.04 0.37
CA SER A 32 7.03 14.75 1.08
C SER A 32 5.76 13.93 0.91
N THR A 33 4.59 14.56 1.02
CA THR A 33 3.30 13.89 0.83
C THR A 33 3.14 13.39 -0.61
N LYS A 34 3.55 14.19 -1.60
CA LYS A 34 3.50 13.79 -3.01
C LYS A 34 4.43 12.61 -3.29
N GLU A 35 5.63 12.58 -2.74
CA GLU A 35 6.59 11.47 -2.89
C GLU A 35 6.05 10.16 -2.28
N GLU A 36 5.41 10.21 -1.12
CA GLU A 36 4.75 9.05 -0.49
C GLU A 36 3.57 8.53 -1.31
N LEU A 37 2.75 9.45 -1.85
CA LEU A 37 1.63 9.12 -2.71
C LEU A 37 2.10 8.52 -4.04
N GLU A 38 3.12 9.10 -4.68
CA GLU A 38 3.70 8.59 -5.92
C GLU A 38 4.29 7.19 -5.72
N SER A 39 4.97 6.95 -4.59
CA SER A 39 5.48 5.61 -4.23
C SER A 39 4.36 4.59 -4.06
N SER A 40 3.27 4.98 -3.40
CA SER A 40 2.08 4.13 -3.22
C SER A 40 1.36 3.85 -4.54
N ILE A 41 1.29 4.85 -5.43
CA ILE A 41 0.70 4.71 -6.76
C ILE A 41 1.57 3.82 -7.66
N ALA A 42 2.90 3.99 -7.64
CA ALA A 42 3.83 3.16 -8.39
C ALA A 42 3.75 1.70 -7.96
N ALA A 43 3.66 1.43 -6.65
CA ALA A 43 3.42 0.08 -6.13
C ALA A 43 2.10 -0.51 -6.66
N LYS A 44 1.04 0.30 -6.73
CA LYS A 44 -0.27 -0.11 -7.26
C LYS A 44 -0.29 -0.28 -8.79
N GLN A 45 0.50 0.49 -9.53
CA GLN A 45 0.64 0.36 -11.00
C GLN A 45 1.45 -0.88 -11.38
N ASN A 46 2.34 -1.34 -10.50
CA ASN A 46 3.13 -2.55 -10.72
C ASN A 46 2.42 -3.83 -10.21
N GLU A 47 1.13 -3.73 -9.86
CA GLU A 47 0.33 -4.90 -9.47
C GLU A 47 0.20 -5.84 -10.67
N SER A 48 0.82 -7.00 -10.55
CA SER A 48 0.72 -8.06 -11.55
C SER A 48 -0.47 -8.94 -11.25
N TYR A 49 -1.18 -9.34 -12.31
CA TYR A 49 -2.33 -10.22 -12.23
C TYR A 49 -1.94 -11.60 -12.75
N LEU A 50 -2.19 -12.62 -11.95
CA LEU A 50 -1.94 -14.01 -12.29
C LEU A 50 -3.22 -14.72 -12.67
N THR A 51 -3.13 -15.62 -13.64
CA THR A 51 -4.22 -16.49 -14.07
C THR A 51 -4.48 -17.58 -13.02
N PRO A 52 -5.67 -18.21 -13.02
CA PRO A 52 -5.99 -19.27 -12.08
C PRO A 52 -5.04 -20.46 -12.16
N ASP A 53 -4.45 -20.72 -13.33
CA ASP A 53 -3.46 -21.80 -13.52
C ASP A 53 -2.13 -21.49 -12.84
N GLU A 54 -1.64 -20.26 -12.97
CA GLU A 54 -0.40 -19.82 -12.32
C GLU A 54 -0.58 -19.88 -10.80
N VAL A 55 -1.72 -19.42 -10.28
CA VAL A 55 -2.02 -19.47 -8.84
C VAL A 55 -2.15 -20.90 -8.35
N ALA A 56 -2.83 -21.77 -9.10
CA ALA A 56 -2.94 -23.19 -8.79
C ALA A 56 -1.55 -23.84 -8.72
N GLY A 57 -0.66 -23.48 -9.66
CA GLY A 57 0.73 -23.92 -9.67
C GLY A 57 1.52 -23.45 -8.45
N ILE A 58 1.39 -22.17 -8.06
CA ILE A 58 2.10 -21.58 -6.91
C ILE A 58 1.70 -22.26 -5.60
N PHE A 59 0.41 -22.47 -5.38
CA PHE A 59 -0.10 -23.10 -4.16
C PHE A 59 -0.12 -24.63 -4.22
N HIS A 60 0.24 -25.23 -5.35
CA HIS A 60 0.11 -26.66 -5.62
C HIS A 60 -1.30 -27.22 -5.31
N VAL A 61 -2.34 -26.46 -5.67
CA VAL A 61 -3.76 -26.82 -5.47
C VAL A 61 -4.48 -26.94 -6.80
N ASP A 62 -5.60 -27.67 -6.81
CA ASP A 62 -6.48 -27.73 -7.97
C ASP A 62 -7.34 -26.46 -8.12
N ARG A 63 -7.81 -26.19 -9.35
CA ARG A 63 -8.72 -25.06 -9.64
C ARG A 63 -10.02 -25.10 -8.82
N SER A 64 -10.51 -26.29 -8.47
CA SER A 64 -11.68 -26.45 -7.60
C SER A 64 -11.44 -25.89 -6.19
N THR A 65 -10.22 -25.99 -5.67
CA THR A 65 -9.81 -25.38 -4.40
C THR A 65 -9.83 -23.86 -4.50
N LEU A 66 -9.32 -23.29 -5.60
CA LEU A 66 -9.39 -21.83 -5.82
C LEU A 66 -10.84 -21.34 -5.89
N TRP A 67 -11.74 -22.10 -6.53
CA TRP A 67 -13.17 -21.78 -6.52
C TRP A 67 -13.76 -21.79 -5.10
N ARG A 68 -13.37 -22.77 -4.28
CA ARG A 68 -13.77 -22.83 -2.87
C ARG A 68 -13.24 -21.64 -2.08
N TRP A 69 -11.98 -21.25 -2.28
CA TRP A 69 -11.38 -20.08 -1.64
C TRP A 69 -12.09 -18.78 -2.02
N ALA A 70 -12.48 -18.64 -3.28
CA ALA A 70 -13.29 -17.51 -3.72
C ALA A 70 -14.64 -17.48 -2.99
N LYS A 71 -15.29 -18.64 -2.83
CA LYS A 71 -16.57 -18.75 -2.10
C LYS A 71 -16.44 -18.45 -0.60
N THR A 72 -15.33 -18.84 0.03
CA THR A 72 -15.07 -18.61 1.46
C THR A 72 -14.47 -17.23 1.74
N GLY A 73 -14.10 -16.47 0.71
CA GLY A 73 -13.44 -15.16 0.86
C GLY A 73 -11.97 -15.24 1.26
N TYR A 74 -11.31 -16.40 1.09
CA TYR A 74 -9.89 -16.58 1.44
C TYR A 74 -8.96 -15.94 0.39
N LEU A 75 -9.24 -16.19 -0.88
CA LEU A 75 -8.55 -15.58 -2.02
C LEU A 75 -9.61 -15.26 -3.08
N ILE A 76 -9.81 -13.97 -3.35
CA ILE A 76 -10.93 -13.49 -4.18
C ILE A 76 -10.41 -13.12 -5.57
N PRO A 77 -10.92 -13.72 -6.65
CA PRO A 77 -10.51 -13.36 -7.99
C PRO A 77 -11.05 -11.97 -8.38
N ALA A 78 -10.23 -11.21 -9.10
CA ALA A 78 -10.66 -10.07 -9.89
C ALA A 78 -11.15 -10.55 -11.27
N GLU A 79 -12.38 -10.19 -11.64
CA GLU A 79 -12.93 -10.53 -12.96
C GLU A 79 -12.74 -9.36 -13.94
N VAL A 80 -12.00 -9.60 -15.03
CA VAL A 80 -11.73 -8.63 -16.09
C VAL A 80 -12.14 -9.25 -17.43
N GLY A 81 -13.16 -8.68 -18.07
CA GLY A 81 -13.65 -9.17 -19.36
C GLY A 81 -14.16 -10.63 -19.33
N GLY A 82 -14.70 -11.08 -18.20
CA GLY A 82 -15.18 -12.46 -18.01
C GLY A 82 -14.07 -13.49 -17.70
N LYS A 83 -12.81 -13.06 -17.61
CA LYS A 83 -11.69 -13.89 -17.14
C LYS A 83 -11.36 -13.58 -15.69
N ARG A 84 -11.02 -14.62 -14.94
CA ARG A 84 -10.60 -14.51 -13.53
C ARG A 84 -9.09 -14.32 -13.44
N PHE A 85 -8.69 -13.39 -12.59
CA PHE A 85 -7.31 -13.13 -12.25
C PHE A 85 -7.16 -12.98 -10.75
N TYR A 86 -5.94 -13.13 -10.24
CA TYR A 86 -5.61 -12.94 -8.83
C TYR A 86 -4.47 -11.95 -8.72
N LYS A 87 -4.53 -11.08 -7.71
CA LYS A 87 -3.48 -10.10 -7.46
C LYS A 87 -2.26 -10.79 -6.89
N LYS A 88 -1.10 -10.52 -7.47
CA LYS A 88 0.16 -11.07 -6.98
C LYS A 88 0.43 -10.63 -5.54
N SER A 89 0.09 -9.39 -5.16
CA SER A 89 0.26 -8.94 -3.77
C SER A 89 -0.56 -9.73 -2.75
N GLU A 90 -1.77 -10.19 -3.11
CA GLU A 90 -2.59 -11.03 -2.21
C GLU A 90 -2.00 -12.44 -2.09
N ILE A 91 -1.44 -12.97 -3.18
CA ILE A 91 -0.76 -14.28 -3.19
C ILE A 91 0.52 -14.22 -2.34
N ASP A 92 1.34 -13.19 -2.55
CA ASP A 92 2.57 -12.97 -1.79
C ASP A 92 2.27 -12.74 -0.29
N ALA A 93 1.18 -12.04 0.03
CA ALA A 93 0.74 -11.84 1.42
C ALA A 93 0.29 -13.16 2.10
N ILE A 94 -0.24 -14.12 1.34
CA ILE A 94 -0.60 -15.44 1.86
C ILE A 94 0.65 -16.32 2.02
N LEU A 95 1.60 -16.25 1.10
CA LEU A 95 2.84 -17.04 1.13
C LEU A 95 3.81 -16.59 2.22
N ASN A 96 3.88 -15.28 2.50
CA ASN A 96 4.77 -14.71 3.50
C ASN A 96 4.11 -14.57 4.89
N LYS A 97 3.00 -15.27 5.10
CA LYS A 97 2.28 -15.29 6.38
C LYS A 97 2.79 -16.42 7.27
#